data_AF-W5JET3-F1
#
_entry.id   AF-W5JET3-F1
#
_cell.length_a   1.000
_cell.length_b   1.000
_cell.length_c   1.000
_cell.angle_alpha   90.00
_cell.angle_beta   90.00
_cell.angle_gamma   90.00
#
_symmetry.space_group_name_H-M   'P 1'
#
loop_
_entity.id
_entity.type
_entity.pdbx_description
1 polymer ?
#
loop_
_entity_poly.entity_id
_entity_poly.type
_entity_poly.pdbx_seq_one_letter_code
_entity_poly.pdbx_strand_id
1 'polypeptide(L)'
;MKIFIPFLAIIGTVLAQYRWTIFEQEHVNLCADSGPCGGGRPHTMCYKPNVTHSRCQKFQPIALSEANIKSFMMGHNGLRNKVATNAQLPAVDMQFLHWDPFLQAMAERWVRQCILGYDECDSIGNPPHSVGQNIFFHPKPPLKHWEALVLSTWFNEKQNMKHTLSNSELRSEHFSNYTQLVWAKSEFVGCGAAQMFGGYLVVCYYHPKGNIPGQPVYRVGHRPCTRCPQERASCSHVFRGLCGIDDRHSASTRPSVTMTLLMIGAAAAAASSRYANAATTH
;
A
#
# COMPACT_ATOMS: atom_id res chain seq x y z
N MET A 1 3.37 -32.32 -40.39
CA MET A 1 3.32 -32.33 -38.92
C MET A 1 3.10 -30.90 -38.45
N LYS A 2 1.84 -30.49 -38.20
CA LYS A 2 1.48 -29.12 -37.79
C LYS A 2 1.51 -29.06 -36.26
N ILE A 3 2.44 -28.31 -35.69
CA ILE A 3 2.57 -28.12 -34.25
C ILE A 3 1.47 -27.15 -33.80
N PHE A 4 0.44 -27.70 -33.15
CA PHE A 4 -0.57 -26.92 -32.42
C PHE A 4 0.07 -26.46 -31.11
N ILE A 5 0.53 -25.21 -31.05
CA ILE A 5 0.86 -24.56 -29.78
C ILE A 5 -0.46 -24.02 -29.22
N PRO A 6 -0.95 -24.48 -28.05
CA PRO A 6 -2.25 -24.06 -27.55
C PRO A 6 -2.18 -22.58 -27.12
N PHE A 7 -3.00 -21.75 -27.76
CA PHE A 7 -3.22 -20.32 -27.48
C PHE A 7 -3.57 -20.03 -26.00
N LEU A 8 -3.96 -21.07 -25.24
CA LEU A 8 -4.24 -21.01 -23.80
C LEU A 8 -3.01 -20.66 -22.94
N ALA A 9 -1.79 -20.98 -23.39
CA ALA A 9 -0.58 -20.69 -22.62
C ALA A 9 -0.18 -19.19 -22.65
N ILE A 10 -0.60 -18.44 -23.67
CA ILE A 10 -0.25 -17.02 -23.83
C ILE A 10 -1.20 -16.13 -23.02
N ILE A 11 -2.46 -16.56 -22.80
CA ILE A 11 -3.41 -15.83 -21.95
C ILE A 11 -3.03 -15.97 -20.47
N GLY A 12 -2.48 -17.11 -20.06
CA GLY A 12 -1.99 -17.35 -18.70
C GLY A 12 -0.79 -16.50 -18.29
N THR A 13 0.07 -16.11 -19.24
CA THR A 13 1.27 -15.30 -18.95
C THR A 13 0.98 -13.79 -18.92
N VAL A 14 -0.04 -13.31 -19.64
CA VAL A 14 -0.45 -11.90 -19.61
C VAL A 14 -1.19 -11.56 -18.32
N LEU A 15 -1.97 -12.49 -17.74
CA LEU A 15 -2.64 -12.25 -16.45
C LEU A 15 -1.68 -12.31 -15.24
N ALA A 16 -0.50 -12.91 -15.38
CA ALA A 16 0.47 -13.00 -14.28
C ALA A 16 1.18 -11.68 -13.96
N GLN A 17 1.12 -10.68 -14.86
CA GLN A 17 1.85 -9.41 -14.71
C GLN A 17 1.05 -8.28 -14.02
N TYR A 18 -0.23 -8.51 -13.72
CA TYR A 18 -1.13 -7.50 -13.13
C TYR A 18 -1.43 -7.72 -11.64
N ARG A 19 -0.68 -8.61 -10.98
CA ARG A 19 -0.99 -9.15 -9.65
C ARG A 19 -0.46 -8.29 -8.49
N TRP A 20 -0.54 -6.97 -8.59
CA TRP A 20 0.08 -6.04 -7.62
C TRP A 20 -0.89 -5.26 -6.73
N THR A 21 -2.19 -5.36 -6.94
CA THR A 21 -3.14 -4.97 -5.90
C THR A 21 -3.26 -6.15 -4.95
N ILE A 22 -3.15 -5.93 -3.63
CA ILE A 22 -3.39 -6.97 -2.60
C ILE A 22 -4.76 -7.64 -2.80
N PHE A 23 -5.64 -7.02 -3.58
CA PHE A 23 -7.03 -7.36 -3.72
C PHE A 23 -7.49 -7.40 -5.18
N GLU A 24 -7.55 -8.60 -5.77
CA GLU A 24 -8.79 -8.99 -6.46
C GLU A 24 -9.86 -9.16 -5.36
N GLN A 25 -10.42 -8.06 -4.84
CA GLN A 25 -11.58 -8.13 -3.94
C GLN A 25 -12.83 -7.79 -4.71
N GLU A 26 -13.25 -8.75 -5.51
CA GLU A 26 -14.67 -9.05 -5.50
C GLU A 26 -14.92 -9.84 -4.18
N HIS A 27 -15.83 -9.35 -3.32
CA HIS A 27 -16.53 -10.09 -2.25
C HIS A 27 -16.07 -10.08 -0.76
N VAL A 28 -15.30 -9.12 -0.23
CA VAL A 28 -15.20 -8.95 1.24
C VAL A 28 -16.00 -7.74 1.71
N ASN A 29 -17.08 -7.98 2.45
CA ASN A 29 -17.85 -6.90 3.06
C ASN A 29 -17.27 -6.61 4.44
N LEU A 30 -16.23 -5.77 4.48
CA LEU A 30 -15.57 -5.32 5.72
C LEU A 30 -16.52 -4.63 6.73
N CYS A 31 -17.81 -4.47 6.41
CA CYS A 31 -18.82 -3.92 7.30
C CYS A 31 -19.73 -4.97 7.92
N ALA A 32 -19.94 -6.08 7.23
CA ALA A 32 -20.69 -7.21 7.76
C ALA A 32 -19.75 -8.22 8.44
N ASP A 33 -18.55 -8.42 7.90
CA ASP A 33 -17.70 -9.57 8.23
C ASP A 33 -16.70 -9.28 9.36
N SER A 34 -16.41 -8.01 9.66
CA SER A 34 -15.36 -7.63 10.63
C SER A 34 -15.81 -7.62 12.09
N GLY A 35 -17.11 -7.76 12.37
CA GLY A 35 -17.68 -7.44 13.68
C GLY A 35 -17.46 -5.96 14.08
N PRO A 36 -18.04 -5.50 15.21
CA PRO A 36 -17.72 -4.20 15.77
C PRO A 36 -16.28 -4.21 16.33
N CYS A 37 -15.50 -3.19 16.00
CA CYS A 37 -14.17 -3.02 16.55
C CYS A 37 -14.22 -2.63 18.04
N GLY A 38 -13.05 -2.47 18.66
CA GLY A 38 -12.93 -1.84 19.97
C GLY A 38 -13.79 -0.57 20.08
N GLY A 39 -14.51 -0.44 21.19
CA GLY A 39 -15.42 0.70 21.41
C GLY A 39 -16.69 0.72 20.57
N GLY A 40 -17.05 -0.37 19.88
CA GLY A 40 -18.32 -0.51 19.15
C GLY A 40 -18.38 0.25 17.82
N ARG A 41 -17.24 0.71 17.30
CA ARG A 41 -17.16 1.43 16.02
C ARG A 41 -17.17 0.44 14.84
N PRO A 42 -17.83 0.78 13.72
CA PRO A 42 -17.69 0.01 12.49
C PRO A 42 -16.31 0.24 11.88
N HIS A 43 -15.86 -0.72 11.06
CA HIS A 43 -14.61 -0.62 10.31
C HIS A 43 -14.55 0.66 9.45
N THR A 44 -13.37 1.25 9.28
CA THR A 44 -13.16 2.50 8.51
C THR A 44 -13.72 2.44 7.09
N MET A 45 -13.69 1.26 6.47
CA MET A 45 -14.24 1.06 5.13
C MET A 45 -15.78 1.10 5.07
N CYS A 46 -16.48 1.19 6.20
CA CYS A 46 -17.94 1.32 6.25
C CYS A 46 -18.44 2.74 6.12
N TYR A 47 -17.56 3.70 6.35
CA TYR A 47 -17.85 5.08 6.04
C TYR A 47 -17.88 5.26 4.51
N LYS A 48 -18.93 5.94 4.03
CA LYS A 48 -19.10 6.20 2.60
C LYS A 48 -17.92 7.03 2.08
N PRO A 49 -17.40 6.73 0.89
CA PRO A 49 -16.36 7.55 0.27
C PRO A 49 -16.87 8.98 0.10
N ASN A 50 -15.98 9.95 0.28
CA ASN A 50 -16.28 11.38 0.15
C ASN A 50 -17.31 11.97 1.12
N VAL A 51 -17.78 11.20 2.10
CA VAL A 51 -18.66 11.72 3.16
C VAL A 51 -17.83 12.02 4.40
N THR A 52 -17.88 13.27 4.84
CA THR A 52 -17.21 13.73 6.05
C THR A 52 -18.14 13.55 7.25
N HIS A 53 -17.61 13.04 8.37
CA HIS A 53 -18.42 12.83 9.58
C HIS A 53 -18.89 14.18 10.16
N SER A 54 -20.13 14.21 10.68
CA SER A 54 -20.74 15.40 11.29
C SER A 54 -19.95 16.10 12.40
N ARG A 55 -18.98 15.41 13.03
CA ARG A 55 -18.13 15.99 14.09
C ARG A 55 -17.00 16.86 13.55
N CYS A 56 -16.70 16.74 12.27
CA CYS A 56 -15.62 17.46 11.62
C CYS A 56 -15.90 18.96 11.59
N GLN A 57 -15.01 19.75 12.18
CA GLN A 57 -15.06 21.21 12.09
C GLN A 57 -13.94 21.69 11.17
N LYS A 58 -14.27 22.57 10.21
CA LYS A 58 -13.31 23.17 9.26
C LYS A 58 -12.46 22.14 8.51
N PHE A 59 -13.04 20.98 8.22
CA PHE A 59 -12.38 19.92 7.46
C PHE A 59 -12.24 20.33 5.99
N GLN A 60 -11.03 20.17 5.44
CA GLN A 60 -10.77 20.28 4.00
C GLN A 60 -9.93 19.08 3.57
N PRO A 61 -10.43 18.21 2.67
CA PRO A 61 -9.64 17.08 2.18
C PRO A 61 -8.49 17.58 1.30
N ILE A 62 -7.34 16.92 1.38
CA ILE A 62 -6.20 17.17 0.50
C ILE A 62 -6.06 15.96 -0.42
N ALA A 63 -6.47 16.14 -1.68
CA ALA A 63 -6.30 15.11 -2.69
C ALA A 63 -4.82 14.95 -3.05
N LEU A 64 -4.31 13.72 -2.98
CA LEU A 64 -2.93 13.42 -3.36
C LEU A 64 -2.82 13.32 -4.88
N SER A 65 -2.08 14.24 -5.48
CA SER A 65 -1.70 14.17 -6.89
C SER A 65 -0.68 13.06 -7.15
N GLU A 66 -0.48 12.70 -8.41
CA GLU A 66 0.57 11.75 -8.82
C GLU A 66 1.96 12.19 -8.36
N ALA A 67 2.23 13.50 -8.33
CA ALA A 67 3.49 14.05 -7.82
C ALA A 67 3.63 13.83 -6.31
N ASN A 68 2.54 13.95 -5.55
CA ASN A 68 2.55 13.66 -4.11
C ASN A 68 2.80 12.17 -3.86
N ILE A 69 2.08 11.29 -4.57
CA ILE A 69 2.25 9.83 -4.47
C ILE A 69 3.69 9.44 -4.81
N LYS A 70 4.24 9.95 -5.92
CA LYS A 70 5.63 9.71 -6.30
C LYS A 70 6.62 10.19 -5.22
N SER A 71 6.36 11.34 -4.60
CA SER A 71 7.20 11.89 -3.53
C SER A 71 7.16 11.01 -2.28
N PHE A 72 5.98 10.52 -1.88
CA PHE A 72 5.85 9.52 -0.82
C PHE A 72 6.60 8.25 -1.16
N MET A 73 6.42 7.67 -2.35
CA MET A 73 7.09 6.42 -2.73
C MET A 73 8.61 6.53 -2.75
N MET A 74 9.13 7.60 -3.36
CA MET A 74 10.57 7.86 -3.41
C MET A 74 11.15 8.11 -2.01
N GLY A 75 10.44 8.86 -1.17
CA GLY A 75 10.88 9.15 0.19
C GLY A 75 10.86 7.90 1.08
N HIS A 76 9.78 7.13 1.08
CA HIS A 76 9.68 5.87 1.84
C HIS A 76 10.79 4.89 1.44
N ASN A 77 10.88 4.56 0.14
CA ASN A 77 11.87 3.59 -0.33
C ASN A 77 13.30 4.13 -0.22
N GLY A 78 13.53 5.43 -0.39
CA GLY A 78 14.83 6.06 -0.15
C GLY A 78 15.30 5.94 1.30
N LEU A 79 14.42 6.20 2.26
CA LEU A 79 14.71 6.07 3.69
C LEU A 79 14.91 4.61 4.11
N ARG A 80 14.08 3.68 3.60
CA ARG A 80 14.25 2.23 3.81
C ARG A 80 15.58 1.74 3.23
N ASN A 81 15.94 2.19 2.03
CA ASN A 81 17.22 1.86 1.41
C ASN A 81 18.39 2.39 2.24
N LYS A 82 18.30 3.64 2.73
CA LYS A 82 19.32 4.23 3.60
C LYS A 82 19.55 3.40 4.87
N VAL A 83 18.50 2.85 5.46
CA VAL A 83 18.62 1.93 6.61
C VAL A 83 19.19 0.59 6.17
N ALA A 84 18.70 0.00 5.09
CA ALA A 84 19.16 -1.30 4.62
C ALA A 84 20.64 -1.32 4.24
N THR A 85 21.16 -0.23 3.66
CA THR A 85 22.57 -0.11 3.26
C THR A 85 23.47 0.48 4.36
N ASN A 86 22.99 0.61 5.60
CA ASN A 86 23.82 1.06 6.71
C ASN A 86 24.93 0.03 6.97
N ALA A 87 26.19 0.47 7.02
CA ALA A 87 27.34 -0.42 7.16
C ALA A 87 27.45 -1.13 8.52
N GLN A 88 26.92 -0.53 9.58
CA GLN A 88 26.95 -1.11 10.93
C GLN A 88 25.87 -2.17 11.12
N LEU A 89 24.66 -1.91 10.62
CA LEU A 89 23.50 -2.80 10.76
C LEU A 89 22.73 -2.95 9.43
N PRO A 90 23.29 -3.67 8.43
CA PRO A 90 22.63 -3.82 7.14
C PRO A 90 21.37 -4.68 7.25
N ALA A 91 20.27 -4.24 6.63
CA ALA A 91 19.02 -5.01 6.58
C ALA A 91 19.03 -5.97 5.38
N VAL A 92 18.85 -7.26 5.63
CA VAL A 92 18.98 -8.29 4.57
C VAL A 92 17.69 -8.60 3.82
N ASP A 93 16.54 -8.17 4.35
CA ASP A 93 15.20 -8.59 3.92
C ASP A 93 14.21 -7.42 3.74
N MET A 94 14.71 -6.18 3.65
CA MET A 94 13.90 -4.97 3.54
C MET A 94 13.10 -4.94 2.23
N GLN A 95 11.78 -5.03 2.28
CA GLN A 95 10.94 -4.97 1.09
C GLN A 95 10.89 -3.56 0.49
N PHE A 96 10.85 -3.48 -0.84
CA PHE A 96 10.40 -2.31 -1.58
C PHE A 96 8.90 -2.13 -1.36
N LEU A 97 8.49 -0.92 -0.98
CA LEU A 97 7.07 -0.58 -0.84
C LEU A 97 6.47 -0.24 -2.21
N HIS A 98 5.26 -0.70 -2.46
CA HIS A 98 4.41 -0.29 -3.58
C HIS A 98 3.25 0.58 -3.07
N TRP A 99 2.78 1.50 -3.91
CA TRP A 99 1.59 2.27 -3.57
C TRP A 99 0.35 1.41 -3.76
N ASP A 100 -0.50 1.33 -2.75
CA ASP A 100 -1.76 0.57 -2.82
C ASP A 100 -2.97 1.53 -2.76
N PRO A 101 -3.78 1.59 -3.83
CA PRO A 101 -4.97 2.46 -3.88
C PRO A 101 -6.03 2.12 -2.83
N PHE A 102 -6.14 0.86 -2.39
CA PHE A 102 -7.10 0.47 -1.37
C PHE A 102 -6.68 1.02 0.01
N LEU A 103 -5.39 0.93 0.36
CA LEU A 103 -4.84 1.54 1.57
C LEU A 103 -4.96 3.08 1.54
N GLN A 104 -4.80 3.71 0.37
CA GLN A 104 -5.08 5.14 0.20
C GLN A 104 -6.56 5.45 0.48
N ALA A 105 -7.48 4.70 -0.13
CA ALA A 105 -8.92 4.90 0.09
C ALA A 105 -9.31 4.72 1.57
N MET A 106 -8.68 3.77 2.26
CA MET A 106 -8.83 3.58 3.70
C MET A 106 -8.32 4.80 4.49
N ALA A 107 -7.14 5.32 4.19
CA ALA A 107 -6.59 6.53 4.81
C ALA A 107 -7.47 7.77 4.57
N GLU A 108 -7.98 7.95 3.36
CA GLU A 108 -8.90 9.03 3.01
C GLU A 108 -10.22 8.95 3.78
N ARG A 109 -10.73 7.73 4.03
CA ARG A 109 -11.92 7.53 4.88
C ARG A 109 -11.60 7.80 6.35
N TRP A 110 -10.43 7.42 6.83
CA TRP A 110 -10.01 7.68 8.21
C TRP A 110 -9.95 9.17 8.53
N VAL A 111 -9.27 9.97 7.71
CA VAL A 111 -9.16 11.44 7.95
C VAL A 111 -10.53 12.12 7.94
N ARG A 112 -11.51 11.59 7.21
CA ARG A 112 -12.90 12.09 7.16
C ARG A 112 -13.72 11.81 8.42
N GLN A 113 -13.23 10.97 9.32
CA GLN A 113 -13.88 10.72 10.61
C GLN A 113 -13.56 11.80 11.65
N CYS A 114 -12.54 12.62 11.39
CA CYS A 114 -12.01 13.64 12.29
C CYS A 114 -11.73 13.13 13.71
N ILE A 115 -10.91 12.10 13.79
CA ILE A 115 -10.39 11.52 15.03
C ILE A 115 -8.87 11.70 14.98
N LEU A 116 -8.31 12.31 16.02
CA LEU A 116 -6.86 12.36 16.21
C LEU A 116 -6.45 11.15 17.05
N GLY A 117 -6.04 10.07 16.39
CA GLY A 117 -5.69 8.82 17.05
C GLY A 117 -5.59 7.69 16.03
N TYR A 118 -5.27 6.50 16.54
CA TYR A 118 -5.13 5.30 15.72
C TYR A 118 -6.48 4.67 15.38
N ASP A 119 -6.53 4.02 14.22
CA ASP A 119 -7.64 3.14 13.85
C ASP A 119 -7.51 1.80 14.58
N GLU A 120 -8.47 1.52 15.45
CA GLU A 120 -8.55 0.24 16.17
C GLU A 120 -8.99 -0.92 15.24
N CYS A 121 -9.55 -0.59 14.08
CA CYS A 121 -10.00 -1.52 13.05
C CYS A 121 -8.91 -1.73 12.00
N ASP A 122 -7.90 -2.55 12.31
CA ASP A 122 -6.76 -2.73 11.40
C ASP A 122 -6.86 -3.95 10.48
N SER A 123 -7.96 -4.70 10.50
CA SER A 123 -8.09 -5.97 9.80
C SER A 123 -8.75 -5.83 8.43
N ILE A 124 -8.06 -6.30 7.39
CA ILE A 124 -8.48 -6.27 5.97
C ILE A 124 -8.45 -7.70 5.40
N GLY A 125 -9.17 -7.97 4.31
CA GLY A 125 -9.08 -9.29 3.68
C GLY A 125 -9.96 -10.38 4.29
N ASN A 126 -10.04 -11.51 3.58
CA ASN A 126 -10.53 -12.79 4.08
C ASN A 126 -9.64 -13.89 3.50
N PRO A 127 -8.79 -14.57 4.28
CA PRO A 127 -8.64 -14.45 5.74
C PRO A 127 -8.15 -13.05 6.18
N PRO A 128 -8.38 -12.66 7.44
CA PRO A 128 -8.02 -11.33 7.92
C PRO A 128 -6.51 -11.13 8.03
N HIS A 129 -6.05 -9.98 7.54
CA HIS A 129 -4.68 -9.48 7.61
C HIS A 129 -4.68 -8.12 8.31
N SER A 130 -3.70 -7.85 9.17
CA SER A 130 -3.61 -6.53 9.82
C SER A 130 -2.83 -5.52 8.97
N VAL A 131 -3.24 -4.25 9.05
CA VAL A 131 -2.51 -3.09 8.52
C VAL A 131 -1.87 -2.25 9.63
N GLY A 132 -0.69 -1.72 9.36
CA GLY A 132 -0.05 -0.72 10.20
C GLY A 132 -0.56 0.68 9.87
N GLN A 133 -0.35 1.64 10.77
CA GLN A 133 -0.76 3.02 10.56
C GLN A 133 0.31 3.97 11.11
N ASN A 134 0.72 4.95 10.31
CA ASN A 134 1.47 6.11 10.77
C ASN A 134 0.60 7.35 10.70
N ILE A 135 0.79 8.26 11.66
CA ILE A 135 0.04 9.52 11.75
C ILE A 135 1.02 10.68 11.89
N PHE A 136 0.74 11.76 11.19
CA PHE A 136 1.45 13.02 11.30
C PHE A 136 0.44 14.16 11.43
N PHE A 137 0.65 15.04 12.40
CA PHE A 137 -0.11 16.27 12.54
C PHE A 137 0.83 17.47 12.61
N HIS A 138 0.51 18.53 11.87
CA HIS A 138 1.27 19.78 11.91
C HIS A 138 0.35 21.01 11.89
N PRO A 139 0.52 21.96 12.82
CA PRO A 139 -0.40 23.10 12.96
C PRO A 139 -0.23 24.16 11.87
N LYS A 140 0.93 24.23 11.20
CA LYS A 140 1.20 25.22 10.15
C LYS A 140 0.96 24.63 8.76
N PRO A 141 0.59 25.47 7.77
CA PRO A 141 0.45 25.05 6.39
C PRO A 141 1.66 24.26 5.90
N PRO A 142 1.42 23.17 5.16
CA PRO A 142 2.48 22.40 4.53
C PRO A 142 3.26 23.34 3.62
N LEU A 143 4.57 23.43 3.85
CA LEU A 143 5.47 24.04 2.90
C LEU A 143 5.38 23.28 1.55
N LYS A 144 5.90 23.89 0.48
CA LYS A 144 6.15 23.15 -0.76
C LYS A 144 6.94 21.86 -0.43
N HIS A 145 6.45 20.69 -0.87
CA HIS A 145 7.01 19.36 -0.57
C HIS A 145 6.79 18.83 0.88
N TRP A 146 5.57 18.94 1.40
CA TRP A 146 5.23 18.50 2.76
C TRP A 146 5.36 16.99 3.01
N GLU A 147 5.38 16.17 1.97
CA GLU A 147 5.65 14.74 2.06
C GLU A 147 7.04 14.48 2.65
N ALA A 148 8.03 15.29 2.27
CA ALA A 148 9.37 15.21 2.83
C ALA A 148 9.37 15.58 4.32
N LEU A 149 8.56 16.57 4.72
CA LEU A 149 8.39 16.94 6.13
C LEU A 149 7.81 15.76 6.93
N VAL A 150 6.69 15.19 6.48
CA VAL A 150 6.05 14.01 7.10
C VAL A 150 7.05 12.88 7.30
N LEU A 151 7.73 12.47 6.22
CA LEU A 151 8.65 11.34 6.26
C LEU A 151 9.88 11.61 7.10
N SER A 152 10.41 12.84 7.08
CA SER A 152 11.56 13.22 7.91
C SER A 152 11.20 13.28 9.39
N THR A 153 10.00 13.74 9.75
CA THR A 153 9.50 13.72 11.13
C THR A 153 9.42 12.29 11.64
N TRP A 154 8.74 11.39 10.92
CA TRP A 154 8.68 9.97 11.29
C TRP A 154 10.07 9.34 11.36
N PHE A 155 10.95 9.63 10.39
CA PHE A 155 12.28 9.05 10.37
C PHE A 155 13.17 9.51 11.54
N ASN A 156 13.00 10.76 12.00
CA ASN A 156 13.80 11.33 13.07
C ASN A 156 13.40 10.84 14.47
N GLU A 157 12.23 10.20 14.62
CA GLU A 157 11.84 9.57 15.88
C GLU A 157 12.85 8.50 16.36
N LYS A 158 13.68 7.96 15.46
CA LYS A 158 14.80 7.08 15.82
C LYS A 158 15.73 7.66 16.89
N GLN A 159 15.80 8.98 17.02
CA GLN A 159 16.60 9.66 18.06
C GLN A 159 16.06 9.42 19.47
N ASN A 160 14.77 9.08 19.60
CA ASN A 160 14.12 8.75 20.85
C ASN A 160 14.35 7.29 21.26
N MET A 161 14.95 6.47 20.38
CA MET A 161 15.26 5.08 20.69
C MET A 161 16.51 5.02 21.56
N LYS A 162 16.39 4.44 22.75
CA LYS A 162 17.57 4.06 23.54
C LYS A 162 18.32 2.98 22.75
N HIS A 163 19.64 2.93 22.90
CA HIS A 163 20.61 2.18 22.07
C HIS A 163 20.41 0.66 21.94
N THR A 164 19.30 0.10 22.42
CA THR A 164 19.00 -1.32 22.34
C THR A 164 17.62 -1.46 21.71
N LEU A 165 17.55 -2.07 20.52
CA LEU A 165 16.31 -2.60 19.97
C LEU A 165 15.86 -3.78 20.85
N SER A 166 15.42 -3.52 22.08
CA SER A 166 14.77 -4.53 22.89
C SER A 166 13.32 -4.67 22.37
N ASN A 167 12.91 -5.89 22.07
CA ASN A 167 11.61 -6.19 21.45
C ASN A 167 10.41 -5.71 22.29
N SER A 168 10.61 -5.40 23.57
CA SER A 168 9.57 -4.90 24.49
C SER A 168 9.25 -3.41 24.33
N GLU A 169 10.13 -2.62 23.72
CA GLU A 169 9.95 -1.17 23.62
C GLU A 169 9.15 -0.73 22.37
N LEU A 170 8.87 -1.63 21.42
CA LEU A 170 8.16 -1.37 20.16
C LEU A 170 6.73 -0.79 20.30
N ARG A 171 6.18 -0.76 21.52
CA ARG A 171 4.87 -0.15 21.83
C ARG A 171 4.93 1.34 22.17
N SER A 172 6.13 1.94 22.22
CA SER A 172 6.28 3.36 22.51
C SER A 172 5.76 4.21 21.35
N GLU A 173 4.78 5.09 21.63
CA GLU A 173 4.27 6.05 20.65
C GLU A 173 5.39 6.95 20.09
N HIS A 174 6.46 7.17 20.86
CA HIS A 174 7.56 8.09 20.54
C HIS A 174 8.44 7.68 19.35
N PHE A 175 8.36 6.43 18.88
CA PHE A 175 9.11 5.95 17.71
C PHE A 175 8.38 4.93 16.83
N SER A 176 7.09 4.73 17.09
CA SER A 176 6.25 3.78 16.35
C SER A 176 6.15 4.12 14.86
N ASN A 177 6.19 5.41 14.48
CA ASN A 177 6.16 5.78 13.07
C ASN A 177 7.49 5.45 12.39
N TYR A 178 8.63 5.68 13.06
CA TYR A 178 9.95 5.26 12.55
C TYR A 178 9.99 3.76 12.29
N THR A 179 9.66 2.94 13.28
CA THR A 179 9.79 1.48 13.15
C THR A 179 8.86 0.91 12.09
N GLN A 180 7.66 1.46 11.93
CA GLN A 180 6.75 1.08 10.84
C GLN A 180 7.28 1.51 9.47
N LEU A 181 7.82 2.74 9.35
CA LEU A 181 8.39 3.27 8.12
C LEU A 181 9.51 2.36 7.58
N VAL A 182 10.33 1.81 8.49
CA VAL A 182 11.46 0.92 8.16
C VAL A 182 11.19 -0.55 8.46
N TRP A 183 9.91 -0.95 8.59
CA TRP A 183 9.55 -2.34 8.85
C TRP A 183 9.79 -3.21 7.61
N ALA A 184 10.73 -4.15 7.69
CA ALA A 184 11.19 -4.93 6.54
C ALA A 184 10.06 -5.61 5.80
N LYS A 185 9.13 -6.23 6.53
CA LYS A 185 8.04 -7.03 5.96
C LYS A 185 6.92 -6.21 5.32
N SER A 186 6.81 -4.91 5.57
CA SER A 186 5.77 -4.11 4.93
C SER A 186 6.09 -3.94 3.45
N GLU A 187 5.11 -4.19 2.59
CA GLU A 187 5.23 -4.29 1.14
C GLU A 187 4.41 -3.23 0.40
N PHE A 188 3.40 -2.67 1.05
CA PHE A 188 2.46 -1.74 0.47
C PHE A 188 2.22 -0.57 1.42
N VAL A 189 1.96 0.59 0.84
CA VAL A 189 1.60 1.80 1.57
C VAL A 189 0.54 2.59 0.80
N GLY A 190 -0.38 3.23 1.51
CA GLY A 190 -1.31 4.19 0.93
C GLY A 190 -1.70 5.24 1.96
N CYS A 191 -1.77 6.50 1.55
CA CYS A 191 -1.95 7.62 2.47
C CYS A 191 -3.13 8.51 2.10
N GLY A 192 -3.63 9.24 3.09
CA GLY A 192 -4.67 10.25 2.98
C GLY A 192 -4.32 11.46 3.83
N ALA A 193 -4.76 12.65 3.40
CA ALA A 193 -4.45 13.90 4.06
C ALA A 193 -5.66 14.83 4.11
N ALA A 194 -5.73 15.64 5.16
CA ALA A 194 -6.75 16.68 5.30
C ALA A 194 -6.24 17.83 6.19
N GLN A 195 -6.75 19.03 5.92
CA GLN A 195 -6.69 20.12 6.87
C GLN A 195 -7.84 19.97 7.87
N MET A 196 -7.51 19.95 9.16
CA MET A 196 -8.46 19.75 10.26
C MET A 196 -7.78 20.05 11.61
N PHE A 197 -8.56 20.26 12.67
CA PHE A 197 -8.04 20.61 14.00
C PHE A 197 -7.09 21.83 14.01
N GLY A 198 -7.28 22.78 13.08
CA GLY A 198 -6.40 23.93 12.93
C GLY A 198 -5.03 23.63 12.33
N GLY A 199 -4.81 22.42 11.82
CA GLY A 199 -3.56 21.98 11.19
C GLY A 199 -3.81 20.99 10.05
N TYR A 200 -2.81 20.15 9.80
CA TYR A 200 -2.76 19.22 8.68
C TYR A 200 -2.49 17.82 9.22
N LEU A 201 -3.44 16.91 9.00
CA LEU A 201 -3.35 15.51 9.36
C LEU A 201 -2.98 14.70 8.11
N VAL A 202 -2.03 13.80 8.27
CA VAL A 202 -1.61 12.82 7.26
C VAL A 202 -1.62 11.46 7.93
N VAL A 203 -2.28 10.50 7.28
CA VAL A 203 -2.33 9.12 7.73
C VAL A 203 -1.87 8.23 6.59
N CYS A 204 -0.96 7.29 6.87
CA CYS A 204 -0.54 6.26 5.94
C CYS A 204 -0.82 4.89 6.54
N TYR A 205 -1.50 4.01 5.80
CA TYR A 205 -1.62 2.60 6.14
C TYR A 205 -0.52 1.79 5.45
N TYR A 206 -0.08 0.71 6.11
CA TYR A 206 0.96 -0.19 5.63
C TYR A 206 0.48 -1.63 5.67
N HIS A 207 0.78 -2.42 4.64
CA HIS A 207 0.50 -3.85 4.63
C HIS A 207 1.72 -4.64 4.16
N PRO A 208 2.05 -5.78 4.79
CA PRO A 208 1.61 -6.23 6.12
C PRO A 208 1.92 -5.24 7.25
N LYS A 209 1.15 -5.32 8.35
CA LYS A 209 1.37 -4.53 9.57
C LYS A 209 2.78 -4.70 10.14
N GLY A 210 3.38 -3.59 10.54
CA GLY A 210 4.61 -3.54 11.32
C GLY A 210 4.38 -3.39 12.82
N ASN A 211 5.45 -3.11 13.55
CA ASN A 211 5.43 -2.90 15.00
C ASN A 211 4.82 -4.09 15.78
N ILE A 212 5.04 -5.31 15.29
CA ILE A 212 4.54 -6.52 15.94
C ILE A 212 5.46 -6.84 17.12
N PRO A 213 4.93 -6.90 18.36
CA PRO A 213 5.74 -7.24 19.54
C PRO A 213 6.47 -8.56 19.37
N GLY A 214 7.75 -8.60 19.75
CA GLY A 214 8.59 -9.80 19.60
C GLY A 214 9.16 -10.03 18.21
N GLN A 215 8.74 -9.29 17.18
CA GLN A 215 9.34 -9.38 15.85
C GLN A 215 10.39 -8.27 15.63
N PRO A 216 11.53 -8.57 14.99
CA PRO A 216 12.50 -7.56 14.65
C PRO A 216 11.96 -6.64 13.55
N VAL A 217 12.33 -5.36 13.60
CA VAL A 217 11.99 -4.37 12.55
C VAL A 217 12.51 -4.83 11.19
N TYR A 218 13.74 -5.35 11.16
CA TYR A 218 14.36 -5.99 10.00
C TYR A 218 15.43 -6.97 10.48
N ARG A 219 15.83 -7.91 9.63
CA ARG A 219 16.93 -8.84 9.96
C ARG A 219 18.27 -8.19 9.62
N VAL A 220 19.20 -8.24 10.56
CA VAL A 220 20.58 -7.77 10.36
C VAL A 220 21.42 -8.88 9.75
N GLY A 221 22.31 -8.54 8.83
CA GLY A 221 23.28 -9.50 8.27
C GLY A 221 24.36 -8.82 7.44
N HIS A 222 25.12 -9.61 6.68
CA HIS A 222 26.37 -9.12 6.07
C HIS A 222 26.14 -8.08 4.94
N ARG A 223 25.18 -8.34 4.04
CA ARG A 223 24.89 -7.46 2.90
C ARG A 223 23.38 -7.32 2.71
N PRO A 224 22.90 -6.14 2.29
CA PRO A 224 21.48 -5.94 2.05
C PRO A 224 20.98 -6.82 0.90
N CYS A 225 19.67 -7.05 0.87
CA CYS A 225 19.02 -7.84 -0.18
C CYS A 225 19.63 -9.26 -0.36
N THR A 226 20.00 -9.92 0.74
CA THR A 226 20.56 -11.29 0.70
C THR A 226 19.61 -12.35 1.27
N ARG A 227 18.53 -11.94 1.96
CA ARG A 227 17.49 -12.82 2.49
C ARG A 227 16.09 -12.34 2.12
N CYS A 228 15.94 -11.91 0.86
CA CYS A 228 14.64 -11.56 0.33
C CYS A 228 13.71 -12.79 0.29
N PRO A 229 12.40 -12.59 0.50
CA PRO A 229 11.41 -13.66 0.38
C PRO A 229 11.35 -14.13 -1.07
N GLN A 230 10.95 -15.38 -1.28
CA GLN A 230 11.02 -16.05 -2.58
C GLN A 230 10.19 -15.32 -3.65
N GLU A 231 9.06 -14.75 -3.24
CA GLU A 231 8.12 -14.01 -4.08
C GLU A 231 8.72 -12.67 -4.57
N ARG A 232 9.75 -12.16 -3.87
CA ARG A 232 10.42 -10.88 -4.15
C ARG A 232 11.95 -11.02 -4.06
N ALA A 233 12.48 -12.12 -4.59
CA ALA A 233 13.88 -12.49 -4.42
C ALA A 233 14.88 -11.51 -5.07
N SER A 234 14.44 -10.73 -6.06
CA SER A 234 15.28 -9.78 -6.79
C SER A 234 15.51 -8.48 -6.02
N CYS A 235 16.70 -7.91 -6.14
CA CYS A 235 17.00 -6.57 -5.62
C CYS A 235 16.50 -5.50 -6.58
N SER A 236 15.95 -4.40 -6.04
CA SER A 236 15.49 -3.31 -6.89
C SER A 236 16.67 -2.59 -7.57
N HIS A 237 16.47 -2.12 -8.79
CA HIS A 237 17.55 -1.48 -9.57
C HIS A 237 17.80 -0.04 -9.12
N VAL A 238 16.78 0.65 -8.61
CA VAL A 238 16.87 2.03 -8.08
C VAL A 238 17.39 2.05 -6.65
N PHE A 239 16.83 1.19 -5.81
CA PHE A 239 17.17 1.08 -4.39
C PHE A 239 17.78 -0.29 -4.13
N ARG A 240 19.09 -0.40 -4.34
CA ARG A 240 19.84 -1.67 -4.32
C ARG A 240 19.79 -2.42 -2.98
N GLY A 241 19.40 -1.72 -1.89
CA GLY A 241 19.23 -2.33 -0.58
C GLY A 241 17.88 -3.03 -0.37
N LEU A 242 16.95 -2.93 -1.32
CA LEU A 242 15.56 -3.39 -1.17
C LEU A 242 15.25 -4.62 -2.02
N CYS A 243 14.42 -5.50 -1.48
CA CYS A 243 13.82 -6.65 -2.15
C CYS A 243 12.60 -6.25 -2.98
N GLY A 244 12.40 -6.84 -4.15
CA GLY A 244 11.34 -6.51 -5.09
C GLY A 244 11.77 -5.56 -6.20
N ILE A 245 11.07 -5.61 -7.33
CA ILE A 245 11.40 -4.85 -8.54
C ILE A 245 10.69 -3.48 -8.49
N ASP A 246 11.42 -2.42 -8.84
CA ASP A 246 10.81 -1.11 -9.12
C ASP A 246 10.13 -1.16 -10.50
N ASP A 247 8.85 -1.51 -10.57
CA ASP A 247 8.13 -1.60 -11.85
C ASP A 247 7.99 -0.23 -12.53
N ARG A 248 8.98 0.14 -13.34
CA ARG A 248 8.91 1.33 -14.23
C ARG A 248 7.97 1.13 -15.42
N HIS A 249 7.48 -0.08 -15.65
CA HIS A 249 6.74 -0.46 -16.88
C HIS A 249 5.22 -0.45 -16.76
N SER A 250 4.65 -0.36 -15.54
CA SER A 250 3.20 -0.38 -15.34
C SER A 250 2.49 0.94 -15.75
N ALA A 251 3.23 2.06 -15.87
CA ALA A 251 2.67 3.32 -16.34
C ALA A 251 2.40 3.36 -17.85
N SER A 252 3.03 2.49 -18.65
CA SER A 252 2.93 2.49 -20.13
C SER A 252 1.83 1.55 -20.66
N THR A 253 1.31 0.65 -19.84
CA THR A 253 0.36 -0.39 -20.26
C THR A 253 -0.93 -0.39 -19.45
N ARG A 254 -1.47 0.80 -19.13
CA ARG A 254 -2.93 0.91 -18.87
C ARG A 254 -3.63 0.83 -20.23
N PRO A 255 -4.37 -0.24 -20.57
CA PRO A 255 -5.30 -0.16 -21.68
C PRO A 255 -6.35 0.87 -21.28
N SER A 256 -6.58 1.87 -22.12
CA SER A 256 -7.74 2.74 -21.99
C SER A 256 -8.99 1.85 -21.89
N VAL A 257 -9.94 2.19 -21.02
CA VAL A 257 -11.22 1.47 -20.83
C VAL A 257 -11.95 1.26 -22.18
N THR A 258 -11.68 2.12 -23.16
CA THR A 258 -12.18 1.99 -24.54
C THR A 258 -11.68 0.75 -25.29
N MET A 259 -10.46 0.27 -25.01
CA MET A 259 -9.84 -0.85 -25.72
C MET A 259 -10.39 -2.21 -25.26
N THR A 260 -10.77 -2.34 -23.99
CA THR A 260 -11.42 -3.54 -23.44
C THR A 260 -12.84 -3.71 -23.99
N LEU A 261 -13.60 -2.61 -24.15
CA LEU A 261 -14.93 -2.61 -24.77
C LEU A 261 -14.89 -3.01 -26.26
N LEU A 262 -13.86 -2.61 -26.99
CA LEU A 262 -13.67 -2.99 -28.40
C LEU A 262 -13.41 -4.50 -28.56
N MET A 263 -12.63 -5.10 -27.66
CA MET A 263 -12.33 -6.54 -27.70
C MET A 263 -13.54 -7.40 -27.31
N ILE A 264 -14.36 -6.95 -26.35
CA ILE A 264 -15.62 -7.63 -25.99
C ILE A 264 -16.63 -7.52 -27.15
N GLY A 265 -16.71 -6.37 -27.82
CA GLY A 265 -17.57 -6.18 -29.00
C GLY A 265 -17.17 -7.07 -30.18
N ALA A 266 -15.87 -7.22 -30.44
CA ALA A 266 -15.36 -8.09 -31.50
C ALA A 266 -15.60 -9.58 -31.22
N ALA A 267 -15.49 -10.01 -29.95
CA ALA A 267 -15.78 -11.38 -29.54
C ALA A 267 -17.28 -11.73 -29.66
N ALA A 268 -18.17 -10.79 -29.31
CA ALA A 268 -19.61 -10.95 -29.48
C ALA A 268 -20.02 -11.07 -30.96
N ALA A 269 -19.41 -10.27 -31.85
CA ALA A 269 -19.65 -10.33 -33.29
C ALA A 269 -19.14 -11.64 -33.94
N ALA A 270 -18.05 -12.20 -33.42
CA ALA A 270 -17.51 -13.47 -33.91
C ALA A 270 -18.29 -14.70 -33.41
N ALA A 271 -19.01 -14.58 -32.28
CA ALA A 271 -19.87 -15.63 -31.76
C ALA A 271 -21.23 -15.67 -32.50
N SER A 272 -21.79 -14.52 -32.86
CA SER A 272 -23.04 -14.44 -33.62
C SER A 272 -22.90 -14.93 -35.07
N SER A 273 -21.75 -14.75 -35.72
CA SER A 273 -21.53 -15.28 -37.08
C SER A 273 -21.39 -16.80 -37.13
N ARG A 274 -20.91 -17.45 -36.05
CA ARG A 274 -20.82 -18.92 -35.96
C ARG A 274 -22.18 -19.58 -35.73
N TYR A 275 -23.09 -18.93 -35.01
CA TYR A 275 -24.46 -19.43 -34.84
C TYR A 275 -25.28 -19.32 -36.13
N ALA A 276 -25.06 -18.30 -36.96
CA ALA A 276 -25.76 -18.16 -38.24
C ALA A 276 -25.37 -19.25 -39.26
N ASN A 277 -24.11 -19.71 -39.26
CA ASN A 277 -23.62 -20.74 -40.18
C ASN A 277 -23.93 -22.18 -39.76
N ALA A 278 -24.38 -22.41 -38.53
CA ALA A 278 -24.80 -23.74 -38.05
C ALA A 278 -26.28 -24.05 -38.37
N ALA A 279 -27.06 -23.05 -38.79
CA ALA A 279 -28.49 -23.19 -39.09
C ALA A 279 -28.80 -23.47 -40.57
N THR A 280 -27.79 -23.64 -41.44
CA THR A 280 -27.97 -23.77 -42.90
C THR A 280 -27.47 -25.08 -43.53
N THR A 281 -27.14 -26.09 -42.72
CA THR A 281 -26.87 -27.45 -43.23
C THR A 281 -28.01 -28.40 -42.85
N HIS A 282 -29.02 -28.44 -43.71
CA HIS A 282 -29.92 -29.58 -43.93
C HIS A 282 -29.67 -30.13 -45.33
#